data_AF-A0A7W9KHY4-F1
#
_entry.id   AF-A0A7W9KHY4-F1
#
_cell.length_a   1.000
_cell.length_b   1.000
_cell.length_c   1.000
_cell.angle_alpha   90.00
_cell.angle_beta   90.00
_cell.angle_gamma   90.00
#
_symmetry.space_group_name_H-M   'P 1'
#
loop_
_entity.id
_entity.type
_entity.pdbx_description
1 polymer ?
#
loop_
_entity_poly.entity_id
_entity_poly.type
_entity_poly.pdbx_seq_one_letter_code
_entity_poly.pdbx_strand_id
1 'polypeptide(L)'
;MTATKYNFDAIDACRSAMNTQAGQYGGVGDGFQGSSTSADVFGKLNASAGFASAIDGFAGAVHGELQAAENLLRKVESSLDSIQTTLQEQEKQNARGLTAT
;
A
#
# COMPACT_ATOMS: atom_id res chain seq x y z
N MET A 1 11.76 -4.12 36.08
CA MET A 1 12.08 -3.73 34.69
C MET A 1 10.89 -2.95 34.17
N THR A 2 11.10 -1.70 33.77
CA THR A 2 10.05 -0.92 33.10
C THR A 2 9.87 -1.55 31.73
N ALA A 3 8.94 -2.50 31.61
CA ALA A 3 8.50 -2.96 30.30
C ALA A 3 8.06 -1.70 29.57
N THR A 4 8.80 -1.30 28.54
CA THR A 4 8.31 -0.32 27.57
C THR A 4 6.98 -0.89 27.12
N LYS A 5 5.88 -0.35 27.65
CA LYS A 5 4.53 -0.86 27.40
C LYS A 5 4.28 -0.55 25.94
N TYR A 6 4.58 -1.52 25.07
CA TYR A 6 4.43 -1.36 23.65
C TYR A 6 2.98 -0.98 23.40
N ASN A 7 2.78 0.13 22.69
CA ASN A 7 1.45 0.60 22.38
C ASN A 7 0.92 -0.21 21.19
N PHE A 8 0.47 -1.43 21.47
CA PHE A 8 -0.09 -2.34 20.48
C PHE A 8 -1.29 -1.71 19.75
N ASP A 9 -2.07 -0.87 20.43
CA ASP A 9 -3.18 -0.13 19.82
C ASP A 9 -2.67 0.85 18.75
N ALA A 10 -1.54 1.52 19.01
CA ALA A 10 -0.91 2.40 18.01
C ALA A 10 -0.34 1.62 16.82
N ILE A 11 0.25 0.43 17.06
CA ILE A 11 0.74 -0.43 15.97
C ILE A 11 -0.43 -0.91 15.10
N ASP A 12 -1.53 -1.34 15.71
CA ASP A 12 -2.72 -1.80 14.99
C ASP A 12 -3.42 -0.65 14.26
N ALA A 13 -3.49 0.54 14.86
CA ALA A 13 -3.98 1.75 14.20
C ALA A 13 -3.13 2.11 12.98
N CYS A 14 -1.80 2.05 13.09
CA CYS A 14 -0.91 2.26 11.94
C CYS A 14 -1.14 1.20 10.86
N ARG A 15 -1.27 -0.08 11.23
CA ARG A 15 -1.53 -1.18 10.31
C ARG A 15 -2.84 -0.97 9.53
N SER A 16 -3.92 -0.65 10.24
CA SER A 16 -5.24 -0.35 9.66
C SER A 16 -5.21 0.86 8.72
N ALA A 17 -4.49 1.92 9.10
CA ALA A 17 -4.31 3.10 8.26
C ALA A 17 -3.54 2.77 6.97
N MET A 18 -2.48 1.96 7.04
CA MET A 18 -1.71 1.54 5.86
C MET A 18 -2.56 0.69 4.90
N ASN A 19 -3.35 -0.25 5.42
CA ASN A 19 -4.24 -1.07 4.60
C ASN A 19 -5.33 -0.22 3.91
N THR A 20 -5.95 0.69 4.65
CA THR A 20 -6.95 1.63 4.09
C THR A 20 -6.35 2.47 2.97
N GLN A 21 -5.15 3.01 3.17
CA GLN A 21 -4.47 3.81 2.18
C GLN A 21 -4.05 2.98 0.95
N ALA A 22 -3.58 1.75 1.16
CA ALA A 22 -3.25 0.83 0.08
C ALA A 22 -4.46 0.55 -0.82
N GLY A 23 -5.63 0.28 -0.22
CA GLY A 23 -6.88 0.07 -0.96
C GLY A 23 -7.32 1.30 -1.76
N GLN A 24 -7.10 2.52 -1.25
CA GLN A 24 -7.37 3.74 -2.02
C GLN A 24 -6.45 3.88 -3.23
N TYR A 25 -5.15 3.60 -3.08
CA TYR A 25 -4.20 3.64 -4.20
C TYR A 25 -4.53 2.59 -5.27
N GLY A 26 -4.87 1.37 -4.85
CA GLY A 26 -5.34 0.33 -5.78
C GLY A 26 -6.61 0.76 -6.52
N GLY A 27 -7.62 1.25 -5.81
CA GLY A 27 -8.88 1.69 -6.42
C GLY A 27 -8.73 2.87 -7.39
N VAL A 28 -7.85 3.84 -7.09
CA VAL A 28 -7.51 4.92 -8.04
C VAL A 28 -6.72 4.36 -9.22
N GLY A 29 -5.78 3.45 -8.97
CA GLY A 29 -4.95 2.80 -9.99
C GLY A 29 -5.78 2.02 -11.01
N ASP A 30 -6.79 1.30 -10.56
CA ASP A 30 -7.71 0.53 -11.41
C ASP A 30 -8.47 1.43 -12.40
N GLY A 31 -8.73 2.69 -12.03
CA GLY A 31 -9.36 3.69 -12.92
C GLY A 31 -8.51 4.09 -14.13
N PHE A 32 -7.20 3.83 -14.09
CA PHE A 32 -6.28 4.06 -15.21
C PHE A 32 -6.05 2.80 -16.07
N GLN A 33 -6.60 1.65 -15.67
CA GLN A 33 -6.48 0.41 -16.42
C GLN A 33 -7.57 0.27 -17.49
N GLY A 34 -7.24 -0.43 -18.58
CA GLY A 34 -8.23 -1.02 -19.49
C GLY A 34 -8.91 -0.09 -20.50
N SER A 35 -8.54 1.18 -20.57
CA SER A 35 -9.09 2.13 -21.55
C SER A 35 -7.99 2.66 -22.47
N SER A 36 -8.05 2.31 -23.75
CA SER A 36 -7.24 2.97 -24.80
C SER A 36 -7.93 4.26 -25.23
N THR A 37 -7.19 5.36 -25.25
CA THR A 37 -7.72 6.66 -25.66
C THR A 37 -7.94 6.65 -27.17
N SER A 38 -9.17 6.93 -27.62
CA SER A 38 -9.42 7.10 -29.05
C SER A 38 -8.79 8.41 -29.55
N ALA A 39 -8.07 8.34 -30.67
CA ALA A 39 -7.55 9.51 -31.37
C ALA A 39 -8.66 10.49 -31.78
N ASP A 40 -9.89 9.99 -32.00
CA ASP A 40 -11.04 10.81 -32.40
C ASP A 40 -11.46 11.82 -31.32
N VAL A 41 -11.09 11.58 -30.06
CA VAL A 41 -11.32 12.53 -28.94
C VAL A 41 -10.55 13.83 -29.16
N PHE A 42 -9.41 13.78 -29.86
CA PHE A 42 -8.62 14.95 -30.22
C PHE A 42 -9.01 15.52 -31.61
N GLY A 43 -10.04 14.98 -32.24
CA GLY A 43 -10.47 15.33 -33.59
C GLY A 43 -9.55 14.76 -34.68
N LYS A 44 -9.64 15.30 -35.89
CA LYS A 44 -8.91 14.81 -37.09
C LYS A 44 -7.55 15.49 -37.32
N LEU A 45 -6.84 15.83 -36.25
CA LEU A 45 -5.48 16.36 -36.38
C LEU A 45 -4.53 15.24 -36.79
N ASN A 46 -3.53 15.57 -37.61
CA ASN A 46 -2.50 14.61 -38.02
C ASN A 46 -1.73 14.03 -36.80
N ALA A 47 -1.69 14.80 -35.70
CA ALA A 47 -1.06 14.42 -34.43
C ALA A 47 -2.01 13.71 -33.44
N SER A 48 -3.31 13.57 -33.73
CA SER A 48 -4.31 13.03 -32.79
C SER A 48 -3.96 11.63 -32.28
N ALA A 49 -3.41 10.77 -33.15
CA ALA A 49 -2.95 9.44 -32.75
C ALA A 49 -1.74 9.49 -31.81
N GLY A 50 -0.84 10.46 -32.02
CA GLY A 50 0.30 10.68 -31.12
C GLY A 50 -0.14 11.17 -29.74
N PHE A 51 -1.13 12.06 -29.68
CA PHE A 51 -1.71 12.51 -28.40
C PHE A 51 -2.41 11.37 -27.65
N ALA A 52 -3.23 10.58 -28.34
CA ALA A 52 -3.85 9.40 -27.75
C ALA A 52 -2.81 8.44 -27.17
N SER A 53 -1.75 8.12 -27.94
CA SER A 53 -0.67 7.25 -27.45
C SER A 53 0.10 7.85 -26.27
N ALA A 54 0.30 9.17 -26.23
CA ALA A 54 0.95 9.83 -25.11
C ALA A 54 0.10 9.79 -23.83
N ILE A 55 -1.22 9.96 -23.97
CA ILE A 55 -2.15 9.83 -22.83
C ILE A 55 -2.21 8.39 -22.34
N ASP A 56 -2.26 7.40 -23.24
CA ASP A 56 -2.23 5.99 -22.85
C ASP A 56 -0.92 5.64 -22.13
N GLY A 57 0.21 6.17 -22.61
CA GLY A 57 1.50 6.04 -21.94
C GLY A 57 1.53 6.69 -20.55
N PHE A 58 0.94 7.88 -20.41
CA PHE A 58 0.81 8.56 -19.12
C PHE A 58 -0.10 7.77 -18.16
N ALA A 59 -1.27 7.31 -18.62
CA ALA A 59 -2.19 6.51 -17.82
C ALA A 59 -1.52 5.20 -17.34
N GLY A 60 -0.77 4.54 -18.21
CA GLY A 60 0.03 3.36 -17.85
C GLY A 60 1.11 3.66 -16.79
N ALA A 61 1.82 4.79 -16.92
CA ALA A 61 2.81 5.20 -15.93
C ALA A 61 2.17 5.51 -14.56
N VAL A 62 1.08 6.27 -14.55
CA VAL A 62 0.32 6.57 -13.32
C VAL A 62 -0.17 5.28 -12.66
N HIS A 63 -0.74 4.37 -13.45
CA HIS A 63 -1.16 3.07 -12.95
C HIS A 63 -0.01 2.30 -12.26
N GLY A 64 1.15 2.21 -12.92
CA GLY A 64 2.32 1.52 -12.37
C GLY A 64 2.82 2.12 -11.05
N GLU A 65 2.86 3.45 -10.94
CA GLU A 65 3.26 4.14 -9.70
C GLU A 65 2.27 3.91 -8.57
N LEU A 66 0.96 3.97 -8.85
CA LEU A 66 -0.09 3.70 -7.84
C LEU A 66 -0.04 2.25 -7.35
N GLN A 67 0.21 1.30 -8.25
CA GLN A 67 0.39 -0.10 -7.89
C GLN A 67 1.66 -0.32 -7.05
N ALA A 68 2.76 0.39 -7.37
CA ALA A 68 3.98 0.35 -6.57
C ALA A 68 3.76 0.91 -5.16
N ALA A 69 3.01 2.01 -5.04
CA ALA A 69 2.63 2.60 -3.75
C ALA A 69 1.76 1.66 -2.92
N GLU A 70 0.74 1.05 -3.52
CA GLU A 70 -0.09 0.03 -2.87
C GLU A 70 0.76 -1.14 -2.32
N ASN A 71 1.64 -1.69 -3.16
CA ASN A 71 2.53 -2.78 -2.78
C ASN A 71 3.46 -2.41 -1.61
N LEU A 72 3.97 -1.18 -1.60
CA LEU A 72 4.80 -0.68 -0.51
C LEU A 72 4.02 -0.61 0.81
N LEU A 73 2.81 -0.06 0.77
CA LEU A 73 1.96 0.07 1.96
C LEU A 73 1.57 -1.30 2.53
N ARG A 74 1.23 -2.28 1.68
CA ARG A 74 0.97 -3.66 2.11
C ARG A 74 2.20 -4.33 2.74
N LYS A 75 3.41 -4.03 2.24
CA LYS A 75 4.66 -4.51 2.88
C LYS A 75 4.89 -3.89 4.25
N VAL A 76 4.58 -2.60 4.42
CA VAL A 76 4.67 -1.93 5.72
C VAL A 76 3.67 -2.56 6.70
N GLU A 77 2.44 -2.81 6.28
CA GLU A 77 1.42 -3.51 7.07
C GLU A 77 1.93 -4.87 7.57
N SER A 78 2.44 -5.70 6.66
CA SER A 78 2.99 -7.03 6.98
C SER A 78 4.21 -6.97 7.91
N SER A 79 5.03 -5.93 7.78
CA SER A 79 6.18 -5.71 8.65
C SER A 79 5.74 -5.33 10.08
N LEU A 80 4.74 -4.46 10.20
CA LEU A 80 4.14 -4.10 11.50
C LEU A 80 3.49 -5.30 12.18
N ASP A 81 2.80 -6.15 11.43
CA ASP A 81 2.22 -7.41 11.93
C ASP A 81 3.29 -8.38 12.47
N SER A 82 4.40 -8.51 11.75
CA SER A 82 5.55 -9.32 12.17
C SER A 82 6.19 -8.80 13.46
N ILE A 83 6.34 -7.47 13.58
CA ILE A 83 6.84 -6.81 14.80
C ILE A 83 5.90 -7.09 15.96
N GLN A 84 4.60 -6.89 15.79
CA GLN A 84 3.60 -7.16 16.83
C GLN A 84 3.64 -8.62 17.30
N THR A 85 3.69 -9.57 16.38
CA THR A 85 3.78 -11.00 16.71
C THR A 85 5.05 -11.32 17.50
N THR A 86 6.20 -10.76 17.09
CA THR A 86 7.47 -10.95 17.78
C THR A 86 7.43 -10.39 19.20
N LEU A 87 6.88 -9.19 19.38
CA LEU A 87 6.75 -8.56 20.69
C LEU A 87 5.85 -9.36 21.63
N GLN A 88 4.70 -9.82 21.14
CA GLN A 88 3.78 -10.65 21.93
C GLN A 88 4.43 -11.99 22.36
N GLU A 89 5.22 -12.60 21.49
CA GLU A 89 5.95 -13.83 21.82
C GLU A 89 7.03 -13.57 22.88
N GLN A 90 7.79 -12.48 22.76
CA GLN A 90 8.77 -12.09 23.78
C GLN A 90 8.11 -11.82 25.15
N GLU A 91 6.96 -11.15 25.18
CA GLU A 91 6.21 -10.94 26.43
C GLU A 91 5.77 -12.26 27.07
N LYS A 92 5.28 -13.22 26.27
CA LYS A 92 4.92 -14.56 26.77
C LYS A 92 6.12 -15.31 27.32
N GLN A 93 7.27 -15.24 26.65
CA GLN A 93 8.50 -15.89 27.11
C GLN A 93 9.01 -15.27 28.41
N ASN A 94 9.01 -13.94 28.51
CA ASN A 94 9.40 -13.24 29.73
C ASN A 94 8.47 -13.58 30.91
N ALA A 95 7.15 -13.62 30.66
CA ALA A 95 6.18 -14.01 31.69
C ALA A 95 6.42 -15.45 32.20
N ARG A 96 6.69 -16.40 31.29
CA ARG A 96 7.03 -17.79 31.65
C ARG A 96 8.32 -17.87 32.47
N GLY A 97 9.35 -17.11 32.10
CA GLY A 97 10.62 -17.07 32.83
C GLY A 97 10.49 -16.51 34.24
N LEU A 98 9.62 -15.52 34.45
CA LEU A 98 9.32 -14.95 35.77
C LEU A 98 8.51 -15.88 36.68
N THR A 99 7.63 -16.72 36.12
CA THR A 99 6.84 -17.70 36.89
C THR A 99 7.60 -18.98 37.23
N ALA A 100 8.82 -19.16 36.69
CA ALA A 100 9.65 -20.36 36.90
C ALA A 100 10.67 -20.25 38.06
N THR A 101 10.66 -19.12 38.77
CA THR A 101 11.42 -18.86 40.02
C THR A 101 10.49 -18.77 41.21
#